data_AF-A0A1B2Z5N2-F1
#
_entry.id   AF-A0A1B2Z5N2-F1
#
_cell.length_a   1.000
_cell.length_b   1.000
_cell.length_c   1.000
_cell.angle_alpha   90.00
_cell.angle_beta   90.00
_cell.angle_gamma   90.00
#
_symmetry.space_group_name_H-M   'P 1'
#
loop_
_entity.id
_entity.type
_entity.pdbx_description
1 polymer ?
#
loop_
_entity_poly.entity_id
_entity_poly.type
_entity_poly.pdbx_seq_one_letter_code
_entity_poly.pdbx_strand_id
1 'polypeptide(L)'
;MLGFLGTIISYINIYYALFFIPTILIFSETSYRNTKNLIAFFVAIIFSLQLLLLLSFIATGTFFYELAGLKTKISVSGVYSSDDLVWTVTVFIAFLTATFFRPSEYKIKAQKNNTHRVFQFMLIWLLISIFFRYFNLYDGTGKWLESLVPTAFFIGIAIDVIKSSQIKNLIITVLIFAATSLKLFNYGLISF
;
A
#
# COMPACT_ATOMS: atom_id res chain seq x y z
N MET A 1 -6.37 17.55 7.10
CA MET A 1 -7.24 16.37 6.98
C MET A 1 -6.49 15.06 7.21
N LEU A 2 -5.43 14.74 6.46
CA LEU A 2 -4.68 13.47 6.62
C LEU A 2 -4.09 13.28 8.03
N GLY A 3 -3.48 14.32 8.63
CA GLY A 3 -2.96 14.24 10.00
C GLY A 3 -4.04 13.97 11.05
N PHE A 4 -5.24 14.52 10.84
CA PHE A 4 -6.41 14.28 11.70
C PHE A 4 -6.89 12.82 11.59
N LEU A 5 -7.08 12.31 10.38
CA LEU A 5 -7.51 10.93 10.13
C LEU A 5 -6.50 9.90 10.69
N GLY A 6 -5.21 10.10 10.41
CA GLY A 6 -4.16 9.23 10.94
C GLY A 6 -4.15 9.21 12.47
N THR A 7 -4.41 10.35 13.10
CA THR A 7 -4.45 10.44 14.58
C THR A 7 -5.66 9.72 15.15
N ILE A 8 -6.86 9.86 14.56
CA ILE A 8 -8.05 9.11 15.00
C ILE A 8 -7.81 7.60 14.92
N ILE A 9 -7.34 7.12 13.76
CA ILE A 9 -7.15 5.69 13.53
C ILE A 9 -6.07 5.14 14.48
N SER A 10 -4.99 5.89 14.71
CA SER A 10 -3.93 5.51 15.66
C SER A 10 -4.37 5.60 17.12
N TYR A 11 -5.30 6.49 17.44
CA TYR A 11 -5.87 6.61 18.78
C TYR A 11 -6.77 5.41 19.11
N ILE A 12 -7.51 4.90 18.11
CA ILE A 12 -8.29 3.66 18.24
C ILE A 12 -7.37 2.45 18.42
N ASN A 13 -6.26 2.40 17.67
CA ASN A 13 -5.28 1.33 17.78
C ASN A 13 -3.88 1.84 17.40
N ILE A 14 -2.95 1.82 18.36
CA ILE A 14 -1.60 2.38 18.20
C ILE A 14 -0.82 1.75 17.04
N TYR A 15 -1.08 0.48 16.71
CA TYR A 15 -0.41 -0.19 15.60
C TYR A 15 -0.73 0.43 14.24
N TYR A 16 -1.90 1.09 14.10
CA TYR A 16 -2.26 1.79 12.87
C TYR A 16 -1.49 3.11 12.67
N ALA A 17 -0.59 3.50 13.59
CA ALA A 17 0.36 4.58 13.36
C ALA A 17 1.23 4.38 12.11
N LEU A 18 1.39 3.14 11.61
CA LEU A 18 2.05 2.87 10.33
C LEU A 18 1.39 3.58 9.14
N PHE A 19 0.09 3.90 9.21
CA PHE A 19 -0.61 4.70 8.18
C PHE A 19 -0.14 6.16 8.09
N PHE A 20 0.76 6.62 8.97
CA PHE A 20 1.48 7.87 8.76
C PHE A 20 2.58 7.77 7.71
N ILE A 21 3.16 6.58 7.45
CA ILE A 21 4.21 6.38 6.44
C ILE A 21 3.80 6.84 5.03
N PRO A 22 2.66 6.39 4.45
CA PRO A 22 2.20 6.84 3.15
C PRO A 22 1.88 8.34 3.14
N THR A 23 1.37 8.86 4.26
CA THR A 23 1.04 10.28 4.42
C THR A 23 2.29 11.15 4.42
N ILE A 24 3.36 10.71 5.10
CA ILE A 24 4.65 11.41 5.13
C ILE A 24 5.29 11.40 3.73
N LEU A 25 5.15 10.30 2.99
CA LEU A 25 5.67 10.20 1.63
C LEU A 25 5.06 11.20 0.66
N ILE A 26 3.85 11.72 0.89
CA ILE A 26 3.26 12.81 0.08
C ILE A 26 4.15 14.07 0.13
N PHE A 27 4.79 14.35 1.27
CA PHE A 27 5.69 15.51 1.40
C PHE A 27 7.02 15.34 0.65
N SER A 28 7.32 14.14 0.13
CA SER A 28 8.47 13.93 -0.76
C SER A 28 8.28 14.55 -2.15
N GLU A 29 7.04 14.85 -2.55
CA GLU A 29 6.72 15.50 -3.81
C GLU A 29 7.07 16.99 -3.78
N THR A 30 7.76 17.48 -4.81
CA THR A 30 8.21 18.88 -4.88
C THR A 30 7.07 19.90 -4.82
N SER A 31 5.87 19.53 -5.27
CA SER A 31 4.68 20.39 -5.22
C SER A 31 4.11 20.54 -3.81
N TYR A 32 4.29 19.55 -2.93
CA TYR A 32 3.75 19.53 -1.58
C TYR A 32 4.81 19.77 -0.50
N ARG A 33 6.10 19.77 -0.89
CA ARG A 33 7.27 20.10 -0.06
C ARG A 33 7.32 21.59 0.31
N ASN A 34 6.30 22.03 1.01
CA ASN A 34 6.23 23.34 1.64
C ASN A 34 6.25 23.14 3.16
N THR A 35 7.12 23.86 3.86
CA THR A 35 7.21 23.85 5.32
C THR A 35 5.87 24.17 5.97
N LYS A 36 5.04 25.03 5.35
CA LYS A 36 3.68 25.33 5.82
C LYS A 36 2.77 24.10 5.85
N ASN A 37 2.85 23.24 4.83
CA ASN A 37 2.01 22.04 4.76
C ASN A 37 2.43 21.00 5.81
N LEU A 38 3.75 20.89 6.03
CA LEU A 38 4.31 20.00 7.05
C LEU A 38 3.96 20.48 8.46
N ILE A 39 4.07 21.79 8.72
CA ILE A 39 3.61 22.41 9.98
C ILE A 39 2.11 22.16 10.16
N ALA A 40 1.28 22.42 9.15
CA ALA A 40 -0.16 22.18 9.21
C ALA A 40 -0.51 20.71 9.50
N PHE A 41 0.29 19.77 8.99
CA PHE A 41 0.15 18.35 9.27
C PHE A 41 0.44 18.01 10.74
N PHE A 42 1.56 18.49 11.30
CA PHE A 42 1.88 18.28 12.72
C PHE A 42 0.90 18.99 13.65
N VAL A 43 0.49 20.21 13.32
CA VAL A 43 -0.57 20.94 14.04
C VAL A 43 -1.84 20.11 14.07
N ALA A 44 -2.27 19.56 12.92
CA ALA A 44 -3.46 18.71 12.88
C ALA A 44 -3.32 17.47 13.78
N ILE A 45 -2.14 16.83 13.84
CA ILE A 45 -1.90 15.69 14.74
C ILE A 45 -2.01 16.11 16.21
N ILE A 46 -1.31 17.17 16.61
CA ILE A 46 -1.25 17.60 18.01
C ILE A 46 -2.65 18.02 18.51
N PHE A 47 -3.35 18.87 17.76
CA PHE A 47 -4.67 19.36 18.16
C PHE A 47 -5.71 18.23 18.17
N SER A 48 -5.67 17.32 17.20
CA SER A 48 -6.61 16.19 17.17
C SER A 48 -6.35 15.21 18.31
N LEU A 49 -5.10 14.93 18.64
CA LEU A 49 -4.74 14.11 19.79
C LEU A 49 -5.22 14.74 21.10
N GLN A 50 -4.96 16.04 21.30
CA GLN A 50 -5.42 16.77 22.48
C GLN A 50 -6.95 16.73 22.62
N LEU A 51 -7.67 16.92 21.52
CA LEU A 51 -9.13 16.85 21.50
C LEU A 51 -9.63 15.44 21.85
N LEU A 52 -9.03 14.39 21.31
CA LEU A 52 -9.39 13.01 21.61
C LEU A 52 -9.11 12.64 23.08
N LEU A 53 -7.97 13.06 23.63
CA LEU A 53 -7.63 12.88 25.04
C LEU A 53 -8.61 13.61 25.97
N LEU A 54 -9.01 14.84 25.62
CA LEU A 54 -10.01 15.60 26.37
C LEU A 54 -11.38 14.90 26.34
N LEU A 55 -11.83 14.45 25.16
CA LEU A 55 -13.09 13.74 25.01
C LEU A 55 -13.09 12.41 25.78
N SER A 56 -11.98 11.66 25.75
CA SER A 56 -11.81 10.46 26.57
C SER A 56 -11.91 10.77 28.06
N PHE A 57 -11.21 11.81 28.51
CA PHE A 57 -11.24 12.20 29.92
C PHE A 57 -12.64 12.59 30.38
N ILE A 58 -13.39 13.33 29.57
CA ILE A 58 -14.80 13.68 29.87
C ILE A 58 -15.68 12.43 29.92
N ALA A 59 -15.48 11.48 29.01
CA ALA A 59 -16.32 10.29 28.90
C ALA A 59 -16.02 9.20 29.94
N THR A 60 -14.75 9.05 30.33
CA THR A 60 -14.26 7.88 31.10
C THR A 60 -13.55 8.25 32.40
N GLY A 61 -13.20 9.53 32.60
CA GLY A 61 -12.37 9.98 33.72
C GLY A 61 -10.86 9.71 33.53
N THR A 62 -10.47 9.07 32.42
CA THR A 62 -9.06 8.80 32.09
C THR A 62 -8.64 9.47 30.77
N PHE A 63 -7.43 10.03 30.76
CA PHE A 63 -6.87 10.65 29.55
C PHE A 63 -6.63 9.63 28.44
N PHE A 64 -6.19 8.42 28.81
CA PHE A 64 -6.02 7.33 27.88
C PHE A 64 -7.33 6.58 27.73
N TYR A 65 -7.83 6.53 26.51
CA TYR A 65 -8.98 5.71 26.16
C TYR A 65 -8.52 4.26 26.03
N GLU A 66 -8.75 3.46 27.07
CA GLU A 66 -8.69 2.01 26.95
C GLU A 66 -10.02 1.51 26.40
N LEU A 67 -10.07 1.30 25.09
CA LEU A 67 -11.22 0.70 24.44
C LEU A 67 -11.27 -0.80 24.79
N ALA A 68 -11.83 -1.10 25.96
CA ALA A 68 -12.19 -2.45 26.37
C ALA A 68 -13.27 -3.01 25.41
N GLY A 69 -12.86 -3.56 24.26
CA GLY A 69 -13.79 -4.30 23.40
C GLY A 69 -13.47 -4.36 21.91
N LEU A 70 -12.71 -3.42 21.36
CA LEU A 70 -12.41 -3.44 19.91
C LEU A 70 -11.18 -4.30 19.63
N LYS A 71 -11.42 -5.62 19.66
CA LYS A 71 -10.53 -6.70 19.21
C LYS A 71 -9.05 -6.35 19.28
N THR A 72 -8.50 -6.35 20.49
CA THR A 72 -7.06 -6.31 20.78
C THR A 72 -6.26 -7.44 20.13
N LYS A 73 -6.93 -8.44 19.56
CA LYS A 73 -6.32 -9.38 18.64
C LYS A 73 -6.29 -8.77 17.25
N ILE A 74 -5.30 -7.92 17.00
CA ILE A 74 -4.71 -7.87 15.67
C ILE A 74 -4.30 -9.32 15.42
N SER A 75 -5.05 -10.02 14.56
CA SER A 75 -4.57 -11.30 14.04
C SER A 75 -3.45 -10.94 13.08
N VAL A 76 -2.26 -10.66 13.65
CA VAL A 76 -1.02 -10.44 12.91
C VAL A 76 -0.75 -11.66 12.01
N SER A 77 -1.37 -12.80 12.31
CA SER A 77 -1.51 -13.95 11.43
C SER A 77 -2.94 -14.07 10.87
N GLY A 78 -3.19 -13.51 9.70
CA GLY A 78 -4.29 -13.99 8.86
C GLY A 78 -4.04 -15.44 8.45
N VAL A 79 -5.09 -16.18 8.06
CA VAL A 79 -4.90 -17.48 7.41
C VAL A 79 -4.34 -17.23 6.01
N TYR A 80 -3.08 -17.59 5.81
CA TYR A 80 -2.38 -17.48 4.52
C TYR A 80 -2.61 -18.77 3.72
N SER A 81 -3.26 -18.64 2.56
CA SER A 81 -3.30 -19.72 1.56
C SER A 81 -2.06 -19.69 0.67
N SER A 82 -1.85 -20.75 -0.12
CA SER A 82 -0.81 -20.77 -1.16
C SER A 82 -0.98 -19.63 -2.16
N ASP A 83 -2.22 -19.27 -2.51
CA ASP A 83 -2.51 -18.13 -3.39
C ASP A 83 -2.14 -16.79 -2.75
N ASP A 84 -2.31 -16.65 -1.42
CA ASP A 84 -1.88 -15.46 -0.69
C ASP A 84 -0.35 -15.31 -0.74
N LEU A 85 0.42 -16.40 -0.71
CA LEU A 85 1.89 -16.36 -0.86
C LEU A 85 2.30 -15.87 -2.25
N VAL A 86 1.71 -16.42 -3.31
CA VAL A 86 2.01 -16.01 -4.69
C VAL A 86 1.74 -14.51 -4.86
N TRP A 87 0.62 -14.03 -4.34
CA TRP A 87 0.28 -12.62 -4.44
C TRP A 87 1.17 -11.72 -3.57
N THR A 88 1.53 -12.17 -2.37
CA THR A 88 2.50 -11.47 -1.49
C THR A 88 3.84 -11.27 -2.20
N VAL A 89 4.36 -12.33 -2.84
CA VAL A 89 5.61 -12.25 -3.64
C VAL A 89 5.47 -11.25 -4.78
N THR A 90 4.32 -11.26 -5.46
CA THR A 90 4.04 -10.35 -6.57
C THR A 90 4.02 -8.88 -6.11
N VAL A 91 3.34 -8.59 -5.00
CA VAL A 91 3.32 -7.25 -4.37
C VAL A 91 4.72 -6.85 -3.89
N PHE A 92 5.50 -7.79 -3.37
CA PHE A 92 6.88 -7.54 -2.96
C PHE A 92 7.78 -7.17 -4.14
N ILE A 93 7.67 -7.86 -5.28
CA ILE A 93 8.38 -7.50 -6.52
C ILE A 93 7.97 -6.11 -6.99
N ALA A 94 6.68 -5.76 -6.95
CA ALA A 94 6.20 -4.42 -7.28
C ALA A 94 6.80 -3.36 -6.34
N PHE A 95 6.87 -3.64 -5.04
CA PHE A 95 7.47 -2.74 -4.06
C PHE A 95 8.98 -2.54 -4.29
N LEU A 96 9.72 -3.62 -4.58
CA LEU A 96 11.14 -3.53 -4.97
C LEU A 96 11.29 -2.69 -6.23
N THR A 97 10.44 -2.91 -7.23
CA THR A 97 10.46 -2.13 -8.48
C THR A 97 10.24 -0.65 -8.20
N ALA A 98 9.26 -0.30 -7.38
CA ALA A 98 9.00 1.08 -6.99
C ALA A 98 10.18 1.73 -6.24
N THR A 99 10.94 0.93 -5.49
CA THR A 99 12.09 1.41 -4.71
C THR A 99 13.33 1.63 -5.59
N PHE A 100 13.63 0.68 -6.48
CA PHE A 100 14.82 0.73 -7.32
C PHE A 100 14.66 1.61 -8.56
N PHE A 101 13.50 1.57 -9.25
CA PHE A 101 13.29 2.25 -10.53
C PHE A 101 12.73 3.68 -10.37
N ARG A 102 13.38 4.48 -9.52
CA ARG A 102 12.93 5.84 -9.18
C ARG A 102 12.74 6.72 -10.44
N PRO A 103 11.86 7.74 -10.41
CA PRO A 103 11.45 8.52 -11.58
C PRO A 103 12.55 9.28 -12.33
N SER A 104 13.78 9.36 -11.83
CA SER A 104 14.89 10.00 -12.54
C SER A 104 15.20 9.33 -13.87
N GLU A 105 15.00 8.02 -13.98
CA GLU A 105 15.15 7.27 -15.24
C GLU A 105 13.89 7.34 -16.11
N TYR A 106 12.71 7.45 -15.47
CA TYR A 106 11.42 7.57 -16.16
C TYR A 106 11.16 8.98 -16.74
N LYS A 107 11.88 10.00 -16.25
CA LYS A 107 11.91 11.37 -16.81
C LYS A 107 12.34 11.40 -18.28
N ILE A 108 13.13 10.42 -18.73
CA ILE A 108 13.71 10.42 -20.08
C ILE A 108 12.75 9.80 -21.11
N LYS A 109 11.85 8.89 -20.71
CA LYS A 109 10.88 8.23 -21.60
C LYS A 109 9.45 8.79 -21.51
N ALA A 110 9.03 9.32 -20.36
CA ALA A 110 7.68 9.86 -20.17
C ALA A 110 7.70 11.39 -20.19
N GLN A 111 7.76 11.93 -21.39
CA GLN A 111 7.63 13.35 -21.68
C GLN A 111 6.21 13.84 -21.26
N LYS A 112 6.16 15.00 -20.58
CA LYS A 112 5.00 15.78 -20.07
C LYS A 112 4.62 15.59 -18.58
N ASN A 113 4.53 16.74 -17.92
CA ASN A 113 4.03 16.99 -16.56
C ASN A 113 2.92 16.02 -16.13
N ASN A 114 3.23 15.12 -15.20
CA ASN A 114 2.35 14.40 -14.25
C ASN A 114 2.85 12.98 -13.91
N THR A 115 3.86 12.46 -14.61
CA THR A 115 4.35 11.09 -14.38
C THR A 115 4.89 10.84 -12.97
N HIS A 116 5.56 11.84 -12.38
CA HIS A 116 6.03 11.76 -10.99
C HIS A 116 4.86 11.61 -10.00
N ARG A 117 3.80 12.39 -10.20
CA ARG A 117 2.60 12.36 -9.38
C ARG A 117 1.85 11.04 -9.51
N VAL A 118 1.73 10.51 -10.74
CA VAL A 118 1.13 9.18 -10.96
C VAL A 118 1.96 8.10 -10.27
N PHE A 119 3.29 8.14 -10.39
CA PHE A 119 4.18 7.20 -9.72
C PHE A 119 4.01 7.26 -8.19
N GLN A 120 4.02 8.45 -7.61
CA GLN A 120 3.83 8.63 -6.15
C GLN A 120 2.44 8.19 -5.70
N PHE A 121 1.40 8.50 -6.46
CA PHE A 121 0.05 8.02 -6.21
C PHE A 121 -0.01 6.49 -6.18
N MET A 122 0.59 5.83 -7.18
CA MET A 122 0.67 4.37 -7.24
C MET A 122 1.49 3.78 -6.09
N LEU A 123 2.57 4.43 -5.67
CA LEU A 123 3.39 4.01 -4.53
C LEU A 123 2.61 4.11 -3.21
N ILE A 124 1.91 5.22 -2.99
CA ILE A 124 1.07 5.42 -1.80
C ILE A 124 -0.03 4.36 -1.77
N TRP A 125 -0.68 4.10 -2.91
CA TRP A 125 -1.72 3.08 -3.02
C TRP A 125 -1.17 1.67 -2.74
N LEU A 126 0.04 1.35 -3.24
CA LEU A 126 0.71 0.08 -2.93
C LEU A 126 0.95 -0.08 -1.43
N LEU A 127 1.48 0.95 -0.76
CA LEU A 127 1.75 0.92 0.67
C LEU A 127 0.47 0.77 1.51
N ILE A 128 -0.59 1.50 1.15
CA ILE A 128 -1.90 1.35 1.80
C ILE A 128 -2.38 -0.10 1.67
N SER A 129 -2.31 -0.69 0.48
CA SER A 129 -2.73 -2.08 0.27
C SER A 129 -1.94 -3.11 1.10
N ILE A 130 -0.63 -2.87 1.29
CA ILE A 130 0.23 -3.69 2.14
C ILE A 130 -0.23 -3.58 3.60
N PHE A 131 -0.50 -2.38 4.10
CA PHE A 131 -0.99 -2.20 5.48
C PHE A 131 -2.39 -2.77 5.67
N PHE A 132 -3.30 -2.61 4.71
CA PHE A 132 -4.62 -3.22 4.74
C PHE A 132 -4.54 -4.73 4.86
N ARG A 133 -3.65 -5.37 4.09
CA ARG A 133 -3.42 -6.80 4.22
C ARG A 133 -2.78 -7.17 5.56
N TYR A 134 -1.72 -6.46 5.96
CA TYR A 134 -0.96 -6.74 7.18
C TYR A 134 -1.84 -6.67 8.44
N PHE A 135 -2.73 -5.69 8.50
CA PHE A 135 -3.69 -5.52 9.59
C PHE A 135 -5.00 -6.27 9.40
N ASN A 136 -5.14 -7.02 8.31
CA ASN A 136 -6.34 -7.77 7.98
C ASN A 136 -7.61 -6.89 7.90
N LEU A 137 -7.46 -5.67 7.34
CA LEU A 137 -8.49 -4.62 7.24
C LEU A 137 -9.31 -4.74 5.95
N TYR A 138 -9.92 -5.89 5.73
CA TYR A 138 -10.76 -6.12 4.54
C TYR A 138 -11.96 -6.97 4.92
N ASP A 139 -13.10 -6.70 4.28
CA ASP A 139 -14.31 -7.50 4.41
C ASP A 139 -14.49 -8.39 3.18
N GLY A 140 -14.64 -9.70 3.41
CA GLY A 140 -14.89 -10.69 2.36
C GLY A 140 -13.62 -11.32 1.75
N THR A 141 -13.76 -11.86 0.53
CA THR A 141 -12.73 -12.68 -0.14
C THR A 141 -11.69 -11.86 -0.91
N GLY A 142 -11.90 -10.56 -1.09
CA GLY A 142 -11.05 -9.65 -1.88
C GLY A 142 -9.79 -9.17 -1.17
N LYS A 143 -9.05 -10.06 -0.50
CA LYS A 143 -7.90 -9.77 0.40
C LYS A 143 -6.83 -8.85 -0.20
N TRP A 144 -6.70 -8.85 -1.53
CA TRP A 144 -5.63 -8.18 -2.26
C TRP A 144 -6.13 -7.23 -3.35
N LEU A 145 -7.45 -7.02 -3.42
CA LEU A 145 -8.08 -6.25 -4.50
C LEU A 145 -7.44 -4.86 -4.64
N GLU A 146 -7.17 -4.19 -3.52
CA GLU A 146 -6.57 -2.87 -3.49
C GLU A 146 -5.15 -2.84 -4.06
N SER A 147 -4.40 -3.95 -3.96
CA SER A 147 -3.03 -4.02 -4.47
C SER A 147 -2.96 -4.27 -5.98
N LEU A 148 -4.07 -4.63 -6.64
CA LEU A 148 -4.07 -5.08 -8.03
C LEU A 148 -3.59 -4.01 -9.00
N VAL A 149 -4.15 -2.80 -8.90
CA VAL A 149 -3.80 -1.66 -9.75
C VAL A 149 -2.34 -1.22 -9.57
N PRO A 150 -1.85 -0.91 -8.36
CA PRO A 150 -0.46 -0.46 -8.21
C PRO A 150 0.55 -1.56 -8.54
N THR A 151 0.23 -2.82 -8.24
CA THR A 151 1.12 -3.96 -8.55
C THR A 151 1.27 -4.11 -10.05
N ALA A 152 0.18 -4.07 -10.82
CA ALA A 152 0.23 -4.10 -12.29
C ALA A 152 1.02 -2.92 -12.86
N PHE A 153 0.84 -1.71 -12.30
CA PHE A 153 1.59 -0.52 -12.70
C PHE A 153 3.11 -0.70 -12.54
N PHE A 154 3.57 -1.14 -11.37
CA PHE A 154 5.00 -1.33 -11.11
C PHE A 154 5.58 -2.52 -11.87
N ILE A 155 4.85 -3.63 -12.01
CA ILE A 155 5.29 -4.74 -12.87
C ILE A 155 5.45 -4.29 -14.32
N GLY A 156 4.53 -3.45 -14.82
CA GLY A 156 4.66 -2.83 -16.15
C GLY A 156 5.95 -2.04 -16.31
N ILE A 157 6.35 -1.28 -15.28
CA ILE A 157 7.63 -0.57 -15.23
C ILE A 157 8.80 -1.56 -15.27
N ALA A 158 8.78 -2.62 -14.46
CA ALA A 158 9.83 -3.64 -14.44
C ALA A 158 10.02 -4.29 -15.82
N ILE A 159 8.92 -4.55 -16.53
CA ILE A 159 8.94 -5.13 -17.88
C ILE A 159 9.49 -4.12 -18.90
N ASP A 160 9.19 -2.82 -18.79
CA ASP A 160 9.69 -1.81 -19.74
C ASP A 160 11.19 -1.53 -19.64
N VAL A 161 11.80 -1.86 -18.50
CA VAL A 161 13.26 -1.79 -18.29
C VAL A 161 14.00 -2.82 -19.16
N ILE A 162 13.35 -3.94 -19.50
CA ILE A 162 13.96 -5.01 -20.30
C ILE A 162 14.16 -4.51 -21.74
N LYS A 163 15.42 -4.21 -22.10
CA LYS A 163 15.78 -3.66 -23.42
C LYS A 163 15.52 -4.61 -24.59
N SER A 164 15.69 -5.92 -24.37
CA SER A 164 15.51 -6.92 -25.43
C SER A 164 14.03 -7.25 -25.61
N SER A 165 13.50 -6.94 -26.81
CA SER A 165 12.12 -7.28 -27.19
C SER A 165 11.87 -8.79 -27.18
N GLN A 166 12.87 -9.58 -27.57
CA GLN A 166 12.79 -11.05 -27.55
C GLN A 166 12.64 -11.58 -26.12
N ILE A 167 13.47 -11.10 -25.19
CA ILE A 167 13.41 -11.52 -23.78
C ILE A 167 12.09 -11.08 -23.15
N LYS A 168 11.65 -9.85 -23.41
CA LYS A 168 10.36 -9.32 -22.94
C LYS A 168 9.19 -10.18 -23.42
N ASN A 169 9.13 -10.49 -24.71
CA ASN A 169 8.07 -11.32 -25.28
C ASN A 169 8.13 -12.75 -24.76
N LEU A 170 9.33 -13.32 -24.56
CA LEU A 170 9.50 -14.65 -24.01
C LEU A 170 8.99 -14.73 -22.57
N ILE A 171 9.34 -13.76 -21.71
CA ILE A 171 8.85 -13.69 -20.33
C ILE A 171 7.33 -13.60 -20.29
N ILE A 172 6.73 -12.70 -21.08
CA ILE A 172 5.27 -12.55 -21.14
C ILE A 172 4.61 -13.84 -21.61
N THR A 173 5.15 -14.47 -22.66
CA THR A 173 4.60 -15.71 -23.22
C THR A 173 4.68 -16.85 -22.22
N VAL A 174 5.81 -17.02 -21.53
CA VAL A 174 6.00 -18.03 -20.49
C VAL A 174 5.04 -17.79 -19.32
N LEU A 175 4.86 -16.54 -18.88
CA LEU A 175 3.89 -16.18 -17.83
C LEU A 175 2.45 -16.54 -18.22
N ILE A 176 2.02 -16.17 -19.43
CA ILE A 176 0.68 -16.50 -19.93
C ILE A 176 0.53 -18.02 -20.03
N PHE A 177 1.49 -18.71 -20.64
CA PHE A 177 1.44 -20.16 -20.80
C PHE A 177 1.39 -20.89 -19.46
N ALA A 178 2.22 -20.49 -18.50
CA ALA A 178 2.22 -21.04 -17.15
C ALA A 178 0.88 -20.79 -16.45
N ALA A 179 0.35 -19.57 -16.50
CA ALA A 179 -0.92 -19.22 -15.87
C ALA A 179 -2.10 -20.01 -16.48
N THR A 180 -2.16 -20.11 -17.80
CA THR A 180 -3.19 -20.89 -18.50
C THR A 180 -3.08 -22.37 -18.16
N SER A 181 -1.86 -22.93 -18.18
CA SER A 181 -1.61 -24.34 -17.85
C SER A 181 -2.00 -24.66 -16.40
N LEU A 182 -1.64 -23.82 -15.44
CA LEU A 182 -2.05 -23.95 -14.05
C LEU A 182 -3.57 -23.93 -13.90
N LYS A 183 -4.25 -23.02 -14.62
CA LYS A 183 -5.71 -22.97 -14.59
C LYS A 183 -6.34 -24.23 -15.19
N LEU A 184 -5.86 -24.69 -16.34
CA LEU A 184 -6.35 -25.91 -16.99
C LEU A 184 -6.16 -27.13 -16.07
N PHE A 185 -5.03 -27.22 -15.37
CA PHE A 185 -4.77 -28.26 -14.38
C PHE A 185 -5.73 -28.18 -13.19
N ASN A 186 -5.95 -26.99 -12.63
CA ASN A 186 -6.89 -26.79 -11.52
C ASN A 186 -8.34 -27.12 -11.90
N TYR A 187 -8.71 -26.98 -13.18
CA TYR A 187 -10.02 -27.42 -13.70
C TYR A 187 -10.05 -28.90 -14.10
N GLY A 188 -8.96 -29.66 -13.94
CA GLY A 188 -8.87 -31.07 -14.30
C GLY A 188 -8.90 -31.34 -15.80
N LEU A 189 -8.68 -30.32 -16.64
CA LEU A 189 -8.70 -30.45 -18.11
C LEU A 189 -7.40 -31.04 -18.66
N ILE A 190 -6.31 -30.94 -17.89
CA ILE A 190 -5.01 -31.53 -18.21
C ILE A 190 -4.41 -32.15 -16.94
N SER A 191 -3.62 -33.21 -17.11
CA SER A 191 -2.84 -33.87 -16.05
C SER A 191 -1.35 -33.74 -16.36
N PHE A 192 -0.53 -33.50 -15.34
CA PHE A 192 0.93 -33.52 -15.42
C PHE A 192 1.50 -34.81 -14.84
#